data_AF-A0A845C7V5-F1
#
_entry.id   AF-A0A845C7V5-F1
#
_cell.length_a   1.000
_cell.length_b   1.000
_cell.length_c   1.000
_cell.angle_alpha   90.00
_cell.angle_beta   90.00
_cell.angle_gamma   90.00
#
_symmetry.space_group_name_H-M   'P 1'
#
loop_
_entity.id
_entity.type
_entity.pdbx_description
1 polymer ?
#
loop_
_entity_poly.entity_id
_entity_poly.type
_entity_poly.pdbx_seq_one_letter_code
_entity_poly.pdbx_strand_id
1 'polypeptide(L)'
;MIARRFGQWVHEFRFEVKPLDERFRSLGLAGDAKQFYLIKDVFTMRDGDWRNDSRDVVGSTEAWARDQYLSDWNQTFVADVIDQHPHVFTRVETASGLPIRNKQVMAWTGRFERVFESDFQGFLDVEVDPTSGWGWLEMPESSMYDPALEQGPWCIKPRGFAESIEGIGLPSMLGISTFIVWVELPISEYRTLQPAFAGGVSRATEVPDDFAARLADMARVNQVVFFNREATIQQRIIKDGFVPCSGEFEVEHGADRYVAQLAESLQSGEQRAYYIKRNLWHQVHWLPVGVEEH
;
A
#
# COMPACT_ATOMS: atom_id res chain seq x y z
N MET A 1 -19.42 -2.44 6.43
CA MET A 1 -18.00 -2.10 6.40
C MET A 1 -17.29 -3.04 7.35
N ILE A 2 -16.31 -3.82 6.89
CA ILE A 2 -15.57 -4.71 7.77
C ILE A 2 -14.55 -3.88 8.55
N ALA A 3 -14.60 -3.96 9.88
CA ALA A 3 -13.61 -3.32 10.74
C ALA A 3 -12.27 -4.02 10.55
N ARG A 4 -11.21 -3.23 10.27
CA ARG A 4 -9.84 -3.72 10.16
C ARG A 4 -9.07 -3.36 11.43
N ARG A 5 -8.30 -4.28 11.99
CA ARG A 5 -7.49 -4.04 13.19
C ARG A 5 -6.04 -4.42 12.94
N PHE A 6 -5.15 -3.48 13.16
CA PHE A 6 -3.71 -3.69 13.07
C PHE A 6 -3.12 -3.53 14.46
N GLY A 7 -2.35 -4.53 14.87
CA GLY A 7 -1.58 -4.49 16.10
C GLY A 7 -0.58 -3.34 16.09
N GLN A 8 -0.17 -2.90 17.28
CA GLN A 8 0.75 -1.77 17.41
C GLN A 8 2.12 -2.07 16.78
N TRP A 9 2.49 -3.34 16.74
CA TRP A 9 3.77 -3.81 16.22
C TRP A 9 3.83 -3.90 14.69
N VAL A 10 2.70 -3.80 13.99
CA VAL A 10 2.65 -3.88 12.51
C VAL A 10 3.52 -2.79 11.87
N HIS A 11 3.42 -1.56 12.37
CA HIS A 11 4.23 -0.45 11.90
C HIS A 11 5.69 -0.58 12.33
N GLU A 12 5.94 -0.93 13.59
CA GLU A 12 7.30 -1.07 14.15
C GLU A 12 8.11 -2.18 13.45
N PHE A 13 7.43 -3.24 12.99
CA PHE A 13 8.01 -4.32 12.20
C PHE A 13 7.98 -4.07 10.69
N ARG A 14 7.55 -2.87 10.26
CA ARG A 14 7.48 -2.46 8.86
C ARG A 14 6.69 -3.41 7.96
N PHE A 15 5.68 -4.07 8.53
CA PHE A 15 4.75 -4.87 7.75
C PHE A 15 3.89 -3.96 6.90
N GLU A 16 3.76 -4.29 5.62
CA GLU A 16 3.03 -3.45 4.67
C GLU A 16 1.93 -4.26 4.00
N VAL A 17 0.69 -3.81 4.18
CA VAL A 17 -0.44 -4.35 3.40
C VAL A 17 -0.35 -3.80 2.00
N LYS A 18 -0.18 -4.69 1.03
CA LYS A 18 -0.26 -4.36 -0.38
C LYS A 18 -1.70 -4.48 -0.84
N PRO A 19 -2.25 -3.43 -1.48
CA PRO A 19 -3.65 -3.39 -1.83
C PRO A 19 -4.02 -4.46 -2.85
N LEU A 20 -5.32 -4.65 -3.04
CA LEU A 20 -5.87 -5.36 -4.18
C LEU A 20 -5.49 -4.61 -5.46
N ASP A 21 -4.38 -5.02 -6.06
CA ASP A 21 -3.80 -4.34 -7.21
C ASP A 21 -4.61 -4.66 -8.48
N GLU A 22 -5.06 -3.61 -9.18
CA GLU A 22 -5.79 -3.76 -10.44
C GLU A 22 -4.95 -4.43 -11.53
N ARG A 23 -3.62 -4.45 -11.40
CA ARG A 23 -2.72 -5.25 -12.24
C ARG A 23 -3.04 -6.74 -12.20
N PHE A 24 -3.56 -7.26 -11.07
CA PHE A 24 -4.05 -8.65 -11.04
C PHE A 24 -5.20 -8.86 -12.03
N ARG A 25 -6.08 -7.86 -12.22
CA ARG A 25 -7.16 -7.94 -13.21
C ARG A 25 -6.64 -7.71 -14.62
N SER A 26 -5.78 -6.71 -14.84
CA SER A 26 -5.27 -6.38 -16.17
C SER A 26 -4.38 -7.48 -16.76
N LEU A 27 -3.67 -8.24 -15.92
CA LEU A 27 -2.88 -9.40 -16.32
C LEU A 27 -3.70 -10.70 -16.39
N GLY A 28 -5.02 -10.65 -16.18
CA GLY A 28 -5.88 -11.83 -16.19
C GLY A 28 -5.67 -12.78 -15.00
N LEU A 29 -4.78 -12.45 -14.05
CA LEU A 29 -4.47 -13.24 -12.86
C LEU A 29 -5.63 -13.30 -11.86
N ALA A 30 -6.57 -12.35 -11.94
CA ALA A 30 -7.82 -12.39 -11.21
C ALA A 30 -8.89 -13.28 -11.88
N GLY A 31 -8.75 -13.62 -13.17
CA GLY A 31 -9.71 -14.43 -13.93
C GLY A 31 -11.19 -14.06 -13.70
N ASP A 32 -12.04 -15.08 -13.55
CA ASP A 32 -13.46 -14.97 -13.19
C ASP A 32 -13.69 -14.89 -11.67
N ALA A 33 -12.79 -14.24 -10.91
CA ALA A 33 -12.89 -14.19 -9.45
C ALA A 33 -14.26 -13.72 -8.97
N LYS A 34 -14.99 -14.64 -8.31
CA LYS A 34 -16.31 -14.38 -7.69
C LYS A 34 -16.20 -13.75 -6.31
N GLN A 35 -15.04 -13.86 -5.70
CA GLN A 35 -14.72 -13.31 -4.39
C GLN A 35 -13.33 -12.67 -4.37
N PHE A 36 -13.10 -11.84 -3.37
CA PHE A 36 -11.78 -11.33 -3.03
C PHE A 36 -11.50 -11.49 -1.53
N TYR A 37 -10.23 -11.37 -1.16
CA TYR A 37 -9.78 -11.54 0.21
C TYR A 37 -9.14 -10.26 0.73
N LEU A 38 -9.74 -9.68 1.75
CA LEU A 38 -9.27 -8.45 2.39
C LEU A 38 -8.58 -8.79 3.70
N ILE A 39 -7.44 -8.19 4.00
CA ILE A 39 -6.83 -8.28 5.33
C ILE A 39 -7.73 -7.54 6.33
N LYS A 40 -8.20 -8.32 7.30
CA LYS A 40 -9.06 -7.87 8.40
C LYS A 40 -8.21 -7.59 9.63
N ASP A 41 -7.40 -8.55 10.06
CA ASP A 41 -6.61 -8.43 11.29
C ASP A 41 -5.15 -8.83 11.08
N VAL A 42 -4.23 -8.06 11.66
CA VAL A 42 -2.80 -8.40 11.73
C VAL A 42 -2.30 -8.10 13.14
N PHE A 43 -1.66 -9.06 13.78
CA PHE A 43 -1.16 -8.92 15.15
C PHE A 43 0.02 -9.85 15.40
N THR A 44 0.64 -9.72 16.57
CA THR A 44 1.81 -10.53 16.94
C THR A 44 1.61 -11.25 18.25
N MET A 45 2.49 -12.22 18.52
CA MET A 45 2.60 -12.87 19.82
C MET A 45 4.07 -13.11 20.12
N ARG A 46 4.45 -12.81 21.36
CA ARG A 46 5.81 -12.96 21.86
C ARG A 46 5.95 -14.28 22.63
N ASP A 47 6.94 -15.09 22.27
CA ASP A 47 7.35 -16.30 23.01
C ASP A 47 6.20 -17.27 23.31
N GLY A 48 5.22 -17.40 22.41
CA GLY A 48 4.06 -18.28 22.61
C GLY A 48 3.01 -17.75 23.60
N ASP A 49 3.21 -16.56 24.19
CA ASP A 49 2.38 -16.06 25.28
C ASP A 49 1.27 -15.12 24.80
N TRP A 50 0.07 -15.69 24.65
CA TRP A 50 -1.17 -14.95 24.37
C TRP A 50 -1.62 -14.01 25.51
N ARG A 51 -1.12 -14.21 26.73
CA ARG A 51 -1.54 -13.45 27.92
C ARG A 51 -0.66 -12.24 28.19
N ASN A 52 0.49 -12.15 27.53
CA ASN A 52 1.34 -10.98 27.59
C ASN A 52 0.72 -9.87 26.73
N ASP A 53 -0.12 -9.04 27.36
CA ASP A 53 -0.75 -7.85 26.78
C ASP A 53 -0.05 -6.54 27.19
N SER A 54 1.16 -6.65 27.73
CA SER A 54 1.96 -5.49 28.09
C SER A 54 2.39 -4.74 26.83
N ARG A 55 1.94 -3.49 26.71
CA ARG A 55 2.34 -2.61 25.60
C ARG A 55 3.84 -2.32 25.59
N ASP A 56 4.52 -2.57 26.70
CA ASP A 56 5.96 -2.31 26.87
C ASP A 56 6.83 -3.48 26.41
N VAL A 57 6.22 -4.63 26.07
CA VAL A 57 6.96 -5.82 25.61
C VAL A 57 6.87 -5.93 24.09
N VAL A 58 8.00 -5.78 23.41
CA VAL A 58 8.09 -5.85 21.95
C VAL A 58 7.53 -7.17 21.41
N GLY A 59 6.55 -7.05 20.51
CA GLY A 59 5.84 -8.15 19.87
C GLY A 59 4.76 -8.82 20.72
N SER A 60 4.37 -8.22 21.85
CA SER A 60 3.27 -8.69 22.69
C SER A 60 1.93 -8.76 21.95
N THR A 61 1.01 -9.55 22.50
CA THR A 61 -0.31 -9.79 21.89
C THR A 61 -1.30 -8.72 22.33
N GLU A 62 -2.03 -8.12 21.40
CA GLU A 62 -3.08 -7.16 21.74
C GLU A 62 -4.28 -7.85 22.43
N ALA A 63 -4.85 -7.19 23.45
CA ALA A 63 -6.01 -7.71 24.17
C ALA A 63 -7.19 -8.06 23.25
N TRP A 64 -7.45 -7.25 22.21
CA TRP A 64 -8.53 -7.53 21.26
C TRP A 64 -8.26 -8.79 20.42
N ALA A 65 -7.00 -9.08 20.12
CA ALA A 65 -6.61 -10.26 19.34
C ALA A 65 -6.72 -11.50 20.21
N ARG A 66 -6.23 -11.42 21.46
CA ARG A 66 -6.42 -12.46 22.48
C ARG A 66 -7.90 -12.79 22.67
N ASP A 67 -8.73 -11.79 22.97
CA ASP A 67 -10.13 -12.01 23.30
C ASP A 67 -10.92 -12.59 22.11
N GLN A 68 -10.55 -12.21 20.89
CA GLN A 68 -11.16 -12.74 19.67
C GLN A 68 -10.70 -14.17 19.36
N TYR A 69 -9.39 -14.40 19.37
CA TYR A 69 -8.82 -15.59 18.76
C TYR A 69 -8.53 -16.69 19.75
N LEU A 70 -8.14 -16.39 20.99
CA LEU A 70 -7.70 -17.38 21.98
C LEU A 70 -8.74 -18.50 22.19
N SER A 71 -10.03 -18.16 22.14
CA SER A 71 -11.12 -19.14 22.33
C SER A 71 -11.30 -20.13 21.17
N ASP A 72 -10.85 -19.76 19.96
CA ASP A 72 -10.90 -20.61 18.77
C ASP A 72 -9.74 -21.63 18.72
N TRP A 73 -8.71 -21.43 19.54
CA TRP A 73 -7.59 -22.36 19.62
C TRP A 73 -8.02 -23.61 20.39
N ASN A 74 -8.08 -24.75 19.70
CA ASN A 74 -8.15 -26.02 20.40
C ASN A 74 -6.79 -26.27 21.09
N GLN A 75 -6.80 -26.91 22.27
CA GLN A 75 -5.59 -27.15 23.05
C GLN A 75 -4.54 -27.98 22.32
N THR A 76 -4.96 -28.82 21.36
CA THR A 76 -4.08 -29.66 20.54
C THR A 76 -3.27 -28.82 19.54
N PHE A 77 -3.88 -27.86 18.86
CA PHE A 77 -3.22 -26.96 17.90
C PHE A 77 -2.22 -26.01 18.59
N VAL A 78 -2.55 -25.53 19.79
CA VAL A 78 -1.61 -24.73 20.60
C VAL A 78 -0.37 -25.55 20.96
N ALA A 79 -0.57 -26.75 21.53
CA ALA A 79 0.51 -27.60 22.01
C ALA A 79 1.39 -28.17 20.89
N ASP A 80 0.80 -28.46 19.73
CA ASP A 80 1.51 -29.11 18.62
C ASP A 80 2.21 -28.11 17.68
N VAL A 81 1.73 -26.86 17.58
CA VAL A 81 2.20 -25.91 16.55
C VAL A 81 2.81 -24.62 17.13
N ILE A 82 2.24 -24.02 18.18
CA ILE A 82 2.79 -22.77 18.74
C ILE A 82 4.04 -23.02 19.57
N ASP A 83 4.02 -24.04 20.43
CA ASP A 83 5.09 -24.28 21.39
C ASP A 83 6.38 -24.81 20.75
N GLN A 84 6.31 -25.25 19.48
CA GLN A 84 7.44 -25.90 18.81
C GLN A 84 8.25 -24.94 17.92
N HIS A 85 7.64 -24.08 17.09
CA HIS A 85 8.38 -23.16 16.19
C HIS A 85 7.52 -21.91 15.80
N PRO A 86 7.93 -20.65 16.11
CA PRO A 86 7.07 -19.48 15.93
C PRO A 86 7.42 -18.64 14.72
N HIS A 87 6.59 -18.62 13.67
CA HIS A 87 7.04 -17.95 12.44
C HIS A 87 5.96 -17.13 11.71
N VAL A 88 4.95 -17.71 11.05
CA VAL A 88 3.77 -16.95 10.57
C VAL A 88 2.53 -17.81 10.63
N PHE A 89 1.44 -17.24 11.12
CA PHE A 89 0.12 -17.86 11.17
C PHE A 89 -0.87 -17.11 10.29
N THR A 90 -1.69 -17.86 9.57
CA THR A 90 -2.67 -17.32 8.63
C THR A 90 -4.04 -17.91 8.85
N ARG A 91 -5.08 -17.13 8.61
CA ARG A 91 -6.45 -17.63 8.60
C ARG A 91 -7.28 -16.88 7.57
N VAL A 92 -8.20 -17.58 6.92
CA VAL A 92 -9.20 -16.94 6.07
C VAL A 92 -10.58 -17.23 6.64
N GLU A 93 -11.37 -16.18 6.79
CA GLU A 93 -12.71 -16.24 7.37
C GLU A 93 -13.77 -15.87 6.32
N THR A 94 -14.98 -16.36 6.52
CA THR A 94 -16.16 -15.82 5.86
C THR A 94 -16.47 -14.42 6.40
N ALA A 95 -17.34 -13.67 5.73
CA ALA A 95 -17.87 -12.39 6.26
C ALA A 95 -18.52 -12.51 7.65
N SER A 96 -18.96 -13.71 8.05
CA SER A 96 -19.52 -13.99 9.38
C SER A 96 -18.47 -14.39 10.44
N GLY A 97 -17.18 -14.42 10.10
CA GLY A 97 -16.09 -14.77 11.01
C GLY A 97 -15.83 -16.27 11.17
N LEU A 98 -16.46 -17.13 10.35
CA LEU A 98 -16.20 -18.58 10.40
C LEU A 98 -14.96 -18.94 9.58
N PRO A 99 -14.09 -19.86 10.05
CA PRO A 99 -12.89 -20.24 9.32
C PRO A 99 -13.20 -21.02 8.02
N ILE A 100 -12.50 -20.67 6.95
CA ILE A 100 -12.48 -21.41 5.68
C ILE A 100 -11.32 -22.41 5.72
N ARG A 101 -11.60 -23.60 6.22
CA ARG A 101 -10.60 -24.60 6.67
C ARG A 101 -9.67 -25.20 5.60
N ASN A 102 -9.96 -25.01 4.32
CA ASN A 102 -9.15 -25.53 3.21
C ASN A 102 -8.71 -24.40 2.26
N LYS A 103 -8.67 -23.16 2.74
CA LYS A 103 -8.27 -22.04 1.89
C LYS A 103 -6.76 -22.06 1.68
N GLN A 104 -6.35 -22.26 0.43
CA GLN A 104 -4.94 -22.20 0.07
C GLN A 104 -4.38 -20.78 0.25
N VAL A 105 -3.27 -20.69 0.97
CA VAL A 105 -2.45 -19.50 1.18
C VAL A 105 -1.07 -19.77 0.61
N MET A 106 -0.47 -18.77 -0.02
CA MET A 106 0.84 -18.85 -0.65
C MET A 106 1.77 -17.78 -0.09
N ALA A 107 3.04 -18.10 0.02
CA ALA A 107 4.10 -17.21 0.45
C ALA A 107 5.29 -17.25 -0.53
N TRP A 108 6.09 -16.19 -0.55
CA TRP A 108 7.33 -16.13 -1.33
C TRP A 108 8.32 -15.15 -0.71
N THR A 109 9.60 -15.31 -1.06
CA THR A 109 10.64 -14.35 -0.67
C THR A 109 10.81 -13.25 -1.71
N GLY A 110 11.18 -12.06 -1.24
CA GLY A 110 11.34 -10.86 -2.05
C GLY A 110 10.15 -9.92 -1.95
N ARG A 111 10.06 -9.00 -2.91
CA ARG A 111 9.06 -7.94 -2.95
C ARG A 111 7.73 -8.43 -3.52
N PHE A 112 6.66 -7.70 -3.24
CA PHE A 112 5.32 -8.01 -3.72
C PHE A 112 5.26 -8.20 -5.25
N GLU A 113 6.05 -7.44 -6.00
CA GLU A 113 6.05 -7.45 -7.47
C GLU A 113 6.39 -8.83 -8.06
N ARG A 114 7.11 -9.69 -7.33
CA ARG A 114 7.44 -11.06 -7.78
C ARG A 114 6.21 -11.90 -8.11
N VAL A 115 5.05 -11.59 -7.54
CA VAL A 115 3.80 -12.28 -7.86
C VAL A 115 3.36 -12.10 -9.32
N PHE A 116 3.91 -11.10 -10.01
CA PHE A 116 3.61 -10.81 -11.41
C PHE A 116 4.67 -11.35 -12.39
N GLU A 117 5.77 -11.90 -11.88
CA GLU A 117 6.84 -12.48 -12.69
C GLU A 117 6.39 -13.86 -13.20
N SER A 118 6.25 -14.00 -14.52
CA SER A 118 5.69 -15.21 -15.14
C SER A 118 6.56 -16.47 -14.97
N ASP A 119 7.85 -16.28 -14.74
CA ASP A 119 8.86 -17.34 -14.61
C ASP A 119 9.25 -17.63 -13.15
N PHE A 120 8.75 -16.84 -12.18
CA PHE A 120 9.07 -17.05 -10.77
C PHE A 120 8.41 -18.34 -10.24
N GLN A 121 9.25 -19.27 -9.74
CA GLN A 121 8.81 -20.56 -9.20
C GLN A 121 8.95 -20.65 -7.67
N GLY A 122 9.41 -19.59 -7.00
CA GLY A 122 9.72 -19.59 -5.56
C GLY A 122 8.52 -19.43 -4.63
N PHE A 123 7.34 -19.89 -5.06
CA PHE A 123 6.13 -19.87 -4.25
C PHE A 123 6.04 -21.10 -3.36
N LEU A 124 5.73 -20.89 -2.09
CA LEU A 124 5.46 -21.93 -1.10
C LEU A 124 3.98 -21.92 -0.75
N ASP A 125 3.37 -23.10 -0.65
CA ASP A 125 2.03 -23.25 -0.09
C ASP A 125 2.14 -23.32 1.44
N VAL A 126 1.28 -22.57 2.12
CA VAL A 126 1.17 -22.54 3.58
C VAL A 126 0.28 -23.71 4.00
N GLU A 127 0.76 -24.51 4.95
CA GLU A 127 0.00 -25.63 5.49
C GLU A 127 -1.19 -25.11 6.30
N VAL A 128 -2.36 -25.74 6.18
CA VAL A 128 -3.59 -25.34 6.88
C VAL A 128 -4.14 -26.52 7.66
N ASP A 129 -4.33 -26.35 8.96
CA ASP A 129 -5.01 -27.34 9.80
C ASP A 129 -6.50 -27.39 9.42
N PRO A 130 -7.00 -28.53 8.92
CA PRO A 130 -8.38 -28.65 8.48
C PRO A 130 -9.39 -28.58 9.64
N THR A 131 -8.94 -28.67 10.90
CA THR A 131 -9.83 -28.60 12.07
C THR A 131 -10.11 -27.16 12.50
N SER A 132 -9.06 -26.36 12.68
CA SER A 132 -9.14 -24.98 13.13
C SER A 132 -9.28 -23.98 11.96
N GLY A 133 -8.73 -24.31 10.80
CA GLY A 133 -8.60 -23.42 9.65
C GLY A 133 -7.48 -22.39 9.79
N TRP A 134 -6.62 -22.53 10.79
CA TRP A 134 -5.34 -21.82 10.85
C TRP A 134 -4.32 -22.53 10.00
N GLY A 135 -3.56 -21.75 9.23
CA GLY A 135 -2.35 -22.21 8.60
C GLY A 135 -1.10 -21.65 9.24
N TRP A 136 0.02 -22.33 9.04
CA TRP A 136 1.32 -21.90 9.53
C TRP A 136 2.39 -22.05 8.46
N LEU A 137 3.35 -21.14 8.51
CA LEU A 137 4.57 -21.18 7.73
C LEU A 137 5.73 -21.13 8.69
N GLU A 138 6.50 -22.21 8.74
CA GLU A 138 7.77 -22.25 9.43
C GLU A 138 8.76 -21.35 8.69
N MET A 139 9.39 -20.43 9.42
CA MET A 139 10.34 -19.48 8.86
C MET A 139 11.75 -19.90 9.28
N PRO A 140 12.65 -20.17 8.33
CA PRO A 140 14.04 -20.48 8.67
C PRO A 140 14.75 -19.24 9.24
N GLU A 141 15.91 -19.44 9.87
CA GLU A 141 16.79 -18.37 10.37
C GLU A 141 17.14 -17.33 9.29
N SER A 142 17.18 -17.71 8.01
CA SER A 142 17.37 -16.77 6.89
C SER A 142 16.23 -15.76 6.71
N SER A 143 15.14 -15.91 7.47
CA SER A 143 14.01 -14.97 7.52
C SER A 143 14.19 -13.87 8.56
N MET A 144 15.30 -13.90 9.30
CA MET A 144 15.64 -12.88 10.29
C MET A 144 15.93 -11.54 9.63
N TYR A 145 15.52 -10.48 10.32
CA TYR A 145 15.78 -9.11 9.90
C TYR A 145 15.79 -8.15 11.09
N ASP A 146 16.40 -6.98 10.89
CA ASP A 146 16.31 -5.86 11.84
C ASP A 146 15.27 -4.84 11.35
N PRO A 147 14.11 -4.71 12.02
CA PRO A 147 13.08 -3.73 11.66
C PRO A 147 13.56 -2.27 11.66
N ALA A 148 14.65 -1.94 12.35
CA ALA A 148 15.23 -0.60 12.31
C ALA A 148 15.92 -0.31 10.97
N LEU A 149 16.39 -1.34 10.26
CA LEU A 149 17.19 -1.22 9.05
C LEU A 149 16.41 -1.62 7.80
N GLU A 150 15.66 -2.72 7.88
CA GLU A 150 15.06 -3.36 6.71
C GLU A 150 13.67 -3.95 7.00
N GLN A 151 13.05 -4.53 5.97
CA GLN A 151 11.78 -5.25 6.05
C GLN A 151 12.07 -6.76 6.00
N GLY A 152 11.19 -7.55 6.61
CA GLY A 152 11.28 -9.01 6.53
C GLY A 152 11.19 -9.51 5.07
N PRO A 153 11.81 -10.65 4.75
CA PRO A 153 12.00 -11.06 3.37
C PRO A 153 10.76 -11.67 2.72
N TRP A 154 9.67 -11.88 3.46
CA TRP A 154 8.51 -12.64 2.99
C TRP A 154 7.31 -11.77 2.63
N CYS A 155 6.64 -12.21 1.58
CA CYS A 155 5.30 -11.81 1.21
C CYS A 155 4.35 -13.01 1.33
N ILE A 156 3.09 -12.75 1.68
CA ILE A 156 2.08 -13.80 1.85
C ILE A 156 0.67 -13.32 1.50
N LYS A 157 -0.13 -14.21 0.89
CA LYS A 157 -1.55 -13.98 0.58
C LYS A 157 -2.34 -15.27 0.35
N PRO A 158 -3.67 -15.26 0.51
CA PRO A 158 -4.54 -16.29 -0.04
C PRO A 158 -4.37 -16.40 -1.56
N ARG A 159 -4.40 -17.63 -2.10
CA ARG A 159 -4.47 -17.83 -3.55
C ARG A 159 -5.75 -17.19 -4.10
N GLY A 160 -5.63 -16.50 -5.23
CA GLY A 160 -6.72 -15.74 -5.88
C GLY A 160 -6.56 -14.22 -5.77
N PHE A 161 -7.67 -13.50 -5.90
CA PHE A 161 -7.69 -12.03 -5.82
C PHE A 161 -7.73 -11.59 -4.36
N ALA A 162 -6.57 -11.20 -3.83
CA ALA A 162 -6.36 -10.98 -2.40
C ALA A 162 -5.40 -9.81 -2.16
N GLU A 163 -5.60 -9.07 -1.06
CA GLU A 163 -4.54 -8.26 -0.49
C GLU A 163 -3.38 -9.15 -0.03
N SER A 164 -2.16 -8.68 -0.23
CA SER A 164 -0.96 -9.32 0.29
C SER A 164 -0.44 -8.53 1.48
N ILE A 165 0.37 -9.19 2.31
CA ILE A 165 1.22 -8.49 3.26
C ILE A 165 2.67 -8.80 2.94
N GLU A 166 3.48 -7.75 2.92
CA GLU A 166 4.91 -7.75 2.64
C GLU A 166 5.67 -7.36 3.91
N GLY A 167 6.94 -7.78 4.01
CA GLY A 167 7.82 -7.41 5.11
C GLY A 167 7.81 -8.42 6.25
N ILE A 168 7.24 -9.60 6.05
CA ILE A 168 7.11 -10.62 7.09
C ILE A 168 8.46 -11.35 7.27
N GLY A 169 8.78 -11.71 8.52
CA GLY A 169 10.02 -12.40 8.86
C GLY A 169 10.16 -12.55 10.36
N LEU A 170 11.40 -12.73 10.83
CA LEU A 170 11.74 -12.90 12.25
C LEU A 170 12.44 -11.66 12.79
N PRO A 171 11.69 -10.71 13.40
CA PRO A 171 12.27 -9.48 13.90
C PRO A 171 13.20 -9.76 15.09
N SER A 172 14.47 -9.38 14.96
CA SER A 172 15.44 -9.26 16.07
C SER A 172 15.65 -10.52 16.95
N MET A 173 15.43 -11.74 16.43
CA MET A 173 15.51 -13.02 17.18
C MET A 173 14.61 -13.09 18.42
N LEU A 174 13.54 -12.30 18.41
CA LEU A 174 12.72 -12.06 19.57
C LEU A 174 11.59 -13.11 19.73
N GLY A 175 11.65 -14.31 19.13
CA GLY A 175 10.59 -15.31 19.32
C GLY A 175 9.18 -14.79 18.99
N ILE A 176 9.06 -13.91 17.99
CA ILE A 176 7.80 -13.26 17.63
C ILE A 176 7.12 -14.03 16.50
N SER A 177 5.89 -14.47 16.76
CA SER A 177 4.96 -14.97 15.75
C SER A 177 4.11 -13.84 15.19
N THR A 178 3.86 -13.85 13.88
CA THR A 178 2.93 -12.92 13.23
C THR A 178 1.66 -13.64 12.81
N PHE A 179 0.50 -13.01 13.02
CA PHE A 179 -0.82 -13.54 12.66
C PHE A 179 -1.47 -12.64 11.63
N ILE A 180 -2.01 -13.24 10.57
CA ILE A 180 -2.66 -12.52 9.49
C ILE A 180 -4.01 -13.17 9.18
N VAL A 181 -5.06 -12.38 9.27
CA VAL A 181 -6.44 -12.85 9.04
C VAL A 181 -7.05 -12.11 7.86
N TRP A 182 -7.46 -12.88 6.86
CA TRP A 182 -8.23 -12.37 5.74
C TRP A 182 -9.70 -12.69 5.91
N VAL A 183 -10.54 -11.87 5.30
CA VAL A 183 -11.97 -12.12 5.13
C VAL A 183 -12.31 -12.26 3.65
N GLU A 184 -13.07 -13.31 3.33
CA GLU A 184 -13.65 -13.53 2.01
C GLU A 184 -14.90 -12.67 1.83
N LEU A 185 -14.92 -11.90 0.75
CA LEU A 185 -16.02 -11.03 0.38
C LEU A 185 -16.40 -11.26 -1.10
N PRO A 186 -17.69 -11.13 -1.47
CA PRO A 186 -18.11 -11.25 -2.86
C PRO A 186 -17.55 -10.10 -3.71
N ILE A 187 -17.19 -10.38 -4.96
CA ILE A 187 -16.53 -9.41 -5.86
C ILE A 187 -17.38 -8.16 -6.14
N SER A 188 -18.70 -8.24 -5.95
CA SER A 188 -19.61 -7.10 -6.03
C SER A 188 -19.30 -6.02 -4.99
N GLU A 189 -18.77 -6.39 -3.83
CA GLU A 189 -18.39 -5.46 -2.77
C GLU A 189 -17.06 -4.75 -3.05
N TYR A 190 -16.19 -5.32 -3.90
CA TYR A 190 -14.93 -4.69 -4.27
C TYR A 190 -15.14 -3.34 -4.96
N ARG A 191 -16.13 -3.24 -5.87
CA ARG A 191 -16.46 -1.98 -6.56
C ARG A 191 -16.97 -0.91 -5.61
N THR A 192 -17.57 -1.31 -4.48
CA THR A 192 -18.00 -0.37 -3.43
C THR A 192 -16.86 0.06 -2.50
N LEU A 193 -15.76 -0.70 -2.45
CA LEU A 193 -14.55 -0.37 -1.68
C LEU A 193 -13.51 0.44 -2.48
N GLN A 194 -13.63 0.53 -3.82
CA GLN A 194 -12.73 1.30 -4.69
C GLN A 194 -12.55 2.79 -4.32
N PRO A 195 -13.47 3.52 -3.64
CA PRO A 195 -13.19 4.89 -3.24
C PRO A 195 -12.02 5.03 -2.22
N ALA A 196 -11.54 3.94 -1.62
CA ALA A 196 -10.55 3.98 -0.53
C ALA A 196 -9.12 3.55 -0.90
N PHE A 197 -8.89 2.94 -2.07
CA PHE A 197 -7.59 2.33 -2.43
C PHE A 197 -6.78 3.08 -3.50
N ALA A 198 -7.34 4.13 -4.10
CA ALA A 198 -6.57 5.10 -4.87
C ALA A 198 -6.18 6.24 -3.92
N GLY A 199 -5.01 6.15 -3.27
CA GLY A 199 -4.38 7.22 -2.45
C GLY A 199 -5.27 8.41 -2.14
N GLY A 200 -6.31 8.19 -1.34
CA GLY A 200 -7.38 9.15 -1.17
C GLY A 200 -6.91 10.26 -0.25
N VAL A 201 -6.79 11.48 -0.78
CA VAL A 201 -6.68 12.67 0.06
C VAL A 201 -7.99 12.79 0.84
N SER A 202 -7.99 12.35 2.10
CA SER A 202 -9.12 12.58 3.00
C SER A 202 -8.93 13.95 3.68
N ARG A 203 -10.04 14.68 3.85
CA ARG A 203 -10.00 15.89 4.66
C ARG A 203 -9.83 15.46 6.12
N ALA A 204 -8.69 15.82 6.72
CA ALA A 204 -8.49 15.59 8.15
C ALA A 204 -9.53 16.40 8.95
N THR A 205 -10.31 15.72 9.80
CA THR A 205 -11.40 16.30 10.59
C THR A 205 -10.96 16.74 11.99
N GLU A 206 -9.80 16.28 12.44
CA GLU A 206 -9.23 16.55 13.76
C GLU A 206 -7.77 16.99 13.60
N VAL A 207 -7.56 18.25 13.21
CA VAL A 207 -6.22 18.86 13.14
C VAL A 207 -6.19 20.03 14.11
N PRO A 208 -5.21 20.10 15.02
CA PRO A 208 -5.03 21.28 15.86
C PRO A 208 -4.89 22.55 14.99
N ASP A 209 -5.64 23.61 15.32
CA ASP A 209 -5.68 24.84 14.52
C ASP A 209 -4.28 25.46 14.33
N ASP A 210 -3.40 25.34 15.34
CA ASP A 210 -2.05 25.86 15.29
C ASP A 210 -1.14 25.07 14.35
N PHE A 211 -1.34 23.75 14.24
CA PHE A 211 -0.65 22.91 13.26
C PHE A 211 -1.15 23.21 11.85
N ALA A 212 -2.47 23.34 11.65
CA ALA A 212 -3.06 23.68 10.36
C ALA A 212 -2.53 25.03 9.84
N ALA A 213 -2.45 26.05 10.70
CA ALA A 213 -1.90 27.35 10.36
C ALA A 213 -0.42 27.28 9.97
N ARG A 214 0.43 26.62 10.77
CA ARG A 214 1.85 26.45 10.47
C ARG A 214 2.08 25.68 9.16
N LEU A 215 1.31 24.62 8.93
CA LEU A 215 1.39 23.83 7.71
C LEU A 215 0.99 24.68 6.48
N ALA A 216 -0.05 25.50 6.58
CA ALA A 216 -0.46 26.40 5.51
C ALA A 216 0.61 27.45 5.20
N ASP A 217 1.25 28.04 6.22
CA ASP A 217 2.32 29.01 6.04
C ASP A 217 3.56 28.36 5.41
N MET A 218 3.95 27.17 5.89
CA MET A 218 5.04 26.41 5.29
C MET A 218 4.76 26.03 3.83
N ALA A 219 3.53 25.61 3.52
CA ALA A 219 3.13 25.28 2.15
C ALA A 219 3.23 26.50 1.22
N ARG A 220 2.83 27.70 1.69
CA ARG A 220 2.97 28.95 0.91
C ARG A 220 4.42 29.35 0.71
N VAL A 221 5.26 29.27 1.75
CA VAL A 221 6.69 29.63 1.68
C VAL A 221 7.44 28.70 0.73
N ASN A 222 7.05 27.42 0.67
CA ASN A 222 7.69 26.41 -0.19
C ASN A 222 7.00 26.23 -1.55
N GLN A 223 6.03 27.08 -1.90
CA GLN A 223 5.38 27.02 -3.21
C GLN A 223 6.34 27.50 -4.31
N VAL A 224 6.80 26.56 -5.16
CA VAL A 224 7.75 26.87 -6.25
C VAL A 224 7.05 27.36 -7.52
N VAL A 225 5.82 26.90 -7.77
CA VAL A 225 5.03 27.28 -8.95
C VAL A 225 3.80 28.09 -8.54
N PHE A 226 3.70 29.31 -9.06
CA PHE A 226 2.59 30.22 -8.80
C PHE A 226 1.54 30.12 -9.92
N PHE A 227 0.31 29.82 -9.54
CA PHE A 227 -0.83 29.82 -10.46
C PHE A 227 -1.46 31.22 -10.53
N ASN A 228 -1.23 31.91 -11.64
CA ASN A 228 -1.96 33.13 -11.98
C ASN A 228 -3.14 32.76 -12.88
N ARG A 229 -4.35 32.69 -12.30
CA ARG A 229 -5.58 32.34 -13.03
C ARG A 229 -5.96 33.36 -14.11
N GLU A 230 -5.41 34.56 -14.06
CA GLU A 230 -5.64 35.62 -15.03
C GLU A 230 -4.59 35.61 -16.17
N ALA A 231 -3.48 34.88 -16.01
CA ALA A 231 -2.45 34.79 -17.04
C ALA A 231 -2.94 33.97 -18.24
N THR A 232 -2.88 34.58 -19.43
CA THR A 232 -3.39 33.97 -20.66
C THR A 232 -2.65 32.67 -21.01
N ILE A 233 -1.34 32.60 -20.75
CA ILE A 233 -0.54 31.38 -20.97
C ILE A 233 -1.04 30.25 -20.07
N GLN A 234 -1.26 30.51 -18.77
CA GLN A 234 -1.72 29.48 -17.83
C GLN A 234 -3.15 29.02 -18.13
N GLN A 235 -4.04 29.93 -18.53
CA GLN A 235 -5.38 29.55 -18.99
C GLN A 235 -5.32 28.59 -20.18
N ARG A 236 -4.38 28.80 -21.11
CA ARG A 236 -4.18 27.91 -22.24
C ARG A 236 -3.58 26.56 -21.83
N ILE A 237 -2.54 26.57 -21.01
CA ILE A 237 -1.90 25.36 -20.45
C ILE A 237 -2.94 24.44 -19.81
N ILE A 238 -3.79 24.99 -18.92
CA ILE A 238 -4.82 24.23 -18.21
C ILE A 238 -5.89 23.72 -19.19
N LYS A 239 -6.32 24.55 -20.15
CA LYS A 239 -7.31 24.16 -21.16
C LYS A 239 -6.84 22.99 -22.03
N ASP A 240 -5.54 22.91 -22.29
CA ASP A 240 -4.94 21.83 -23.10
C ASP A 240 -4.65 20.57 -22.26
N GLY A 241 -4.94 20.57 -20.95
CA GLY A 241 -4.75 19.42 -20.05
C GLY A 241 -3.34 19.29 -19.47
N PHE A 242 -2.54 20.35 -19.52
CA PHE A 242 -1.16 20.40 -18.99
C PHE A 242 -1.11 21.16 -17.67
N VAL A 243 -0.01 21.00 -16.93
CA VAL A 243 0.31 21.79 -15.73
C VAL A 243 1.59 22.60 -15.93
N PRO A 244 1.66 23.86 -15.48
CA PRO A 244 2.90 24.63 -15.51
C PRO A 244 3.95 23.99 -14.60
N CYS A 245 5.16 23.81 -15.11
CA CYS A 245 6.29 23.25 -14.36
C CYS A 245 7.48 24.21 -14.26
N SER A 246 7.38 25.41 -14.84
CA SER A 246 8.32 26.52 -14.62
C SER A 246 7.59 27.81 -14.23
N GLY A 247 8.33 28.79 -13.71
CA GLY A 247 7.89 30.20 -13.74
C GLY A 247 7.78 30.71 -15.18
N GLU A 248 7.09 31.84 -15.38
CA GLU A 248 7.13 32.57 -16.64
C GLU A 248 8.54 33.16 -16.86
N PHE A 249 9.04 33.12 -18.09
CA PHE A 249 10.34 33.67 -18.48
C PHE A 249 10.23 34.43 -19.80
N GLU A 250 11.12 35.40 -20.01
CA GLU A 250 11.18 36.15 -21.26
C GLU A 250 12.28 35.60 -22.18
N VAL A 251 11.99 35.57 -23.48
CA VAL A 251 12.95 35.23 -24.54
C VAL A 251 12.90 36.30 -25.61
N GLU A 252 14.06 36.77 -26.05
CA GLU A 252 14.19 37.71 -27.16
C GLU A 252 14.58 36.96 -28.45
N HIS A 253 13.93 37.27 -29.57
CA HIS A 253 14.31 36.76 -30.89
C HIS A 253 14.18 37.86 -31.94
N GLY A 254 15.32 38.31 -32.47
CA GLY A 254 15.36 39.48 -33.35
C GLY A 254 14.92 40.76 -32.62
N ALA A 255 13.89 41.43 -33.14
CA ALA A 255 13.30 42.62 -32.53
C ALA A 255 12.12 42.30 -31.59
N ASP A 256 11.74 41.02 -31.48
CA ASP A 256 10.54 40.59 -30.76
C ASP A 256 10.88 40.02 -29.39
N ARG A 257 10.00 40.30 -28.42
CA ARG A 257 10.04 39.74 -27.06
C ARG A 257 8.88 38.78 -26.86
N TYR A 258 9.16 37.64 -26.27
CA TYR A 258 8.20 36.62 -25.95
C TYR A 258 8.18 36.37 -24.45
N VAL A 259 6.99 36.12 -23.91
CA VAL A 259 6.80 35.54 -22.58
C VAL A 259 6.47 34.07 -22.79
N ALA A 260 7.16 33.19 -22.08
CA ALA A 260 7.04 31.75 -22.23
C ALA A 260 6.96 31.04 -20.87
N GLN A 261 6.42 29.84 -20.88
CA GLN A 261 6.32 28.98 -19.71
C GLN A 261 6.34 27.50 -20.13
N LEU A 262 7.10 26.68 -19.41
CA LEU A 262 7.13 25.24 -19.61
C LEU A 262 5.94 24.58 -18.91
N ALA A 263 5.35 23.60 -19.57
CA ALA A 263 4.26 22.80 -19.03
C ALA A 263 4.42 21.32 -19.39
N GLU A 264 3.87 20.46 -18.53
CA GLU A 264 3.93 19.00 -18.67
C GLU A 264 2.53 18.38 -18.53
N SER A 265 2.26 17.34 -19.30
CA SER A 265 1.07 16.51 -19.13
C SER A 265 1.33 15.47 -18.03
N LEU A 266 0.56 15.54 -16.94
CA LEU A 266 0.67 14.53 -15.86
C LEU A 266 0.24 13.12 -16.29
N GLN A 267 -0.48 13.00 -17.42
CA GLN A 267 -0.93 11.71 -17.94
C GLN A 267 0.09 11.05 -18.86
N SER A 268 0.78 11.83 -19.70
CA SER A 268 1.66 11.31 -20.75
C SER A 268 3.14 11.64 -20.56
N GLY A 269 3.49 12.56 -19.65
CA GLY A 269 4.85 13.10 -19.52
C GLY A 269 5.26 14.02 -20.67
N GLU A 270 4.35 14.32 -21.61
CA GLU A 270 4.63 15.23 -22.73
C GLU A 270 4.95 16.63 -22.21
N GLN A 271 6.04 17.24 -22.69
CA GLN A 271 6.43 18.60 -22.35
C GLN A 271 6.22 19.57 -23.51
N ARG A 272 5.68 20.75 -23.19
CA ARG A 272 5.45 21.84 -24.14
C ARG A 272 5.91 23.17 -23.56
N ALA A 273 6.58 23.97 -24.38
CA ALA A 273 6.85 25.37 -24.08
C ALA A 273 5.73 26.21 -24.70
N TYR A 274 4.88 26.79 -23.86
CA TYR A 274 3.88 27.76 -24.30
C TYR A 274 4.52 29.14 -24.34
N TYR A 275 4.19 29.93 -25.34
CA TYR A 275 4.76 31.27 -25.50
C TYR A 275 3.78 32.23 -26.18
N ILE A 276 4.01 33.51 -25.95
CA ILE A 276 3.24 34.59 -26.54
C ILE A 276 4.14 35.78 -26.83
N LYS A 277 3.92 36.42 -27.98
CA LYS A 277 4.62 37.67 -28.28
C LYS A 277 4.08 38.76 -27.35
N ARG A 278 5.00 39.52 -26.73
CA ARG A 278 4.66 40.61 -25.82
C ARG A 278 3.71 41.60 -26.52
N ASN A 279 2.60 41.94 -25.85
CA ASN A 279 1.48 42.76 -26.34
C ASN A 279 0.49 42.09 -27.31
N LEU A 280 0.64 40.79 -27.62
CA LEU A 280 -0.32 40.01 -28.41
C LEU A 280 -0.98 38.91 -27.58
N TRP A 281 -1.51 39.29 -26.41
CA TRP A 281 -2.01 38.39 -25.37
C TRP A 281 -3.15 37.43 -25.78
N HIS A 282 -3.70 37.53 -26.99
CA HIS A 282 -4.73 36.62 -27.51
C HIS A 282 -4.17 35.48 -28.39
N GLN A 283 -2.84 35.41 -28.59
CA GLN A 283 -2.18 34.47 -29.50
C GLN A 283 -1.17 33.60 -28.76
N VAL A 284 -1.65 32.74 -27.84
CA VAL A 284 -0.78 31.77 -27.19
C VAL A 284 -0.47 30.64 -28.17
N HIS A 285 0.82 30.37 -28.37
CA HIS A 285 1.32 29.26 -29.15
C HIS A 285 2.07 28.29 -28.22
N TRP A 286 2.37 27.09 -28.72
CA TRP A 286 3.21 26.13 -28.03
C TRP A 286 4.14 25.40 -29.00
N LEU A 287 5.25 24.89 -28.46
CA LEU A 287 6.19 24.00 -29.15
C LEU A 287 6.46 22.78 -28.25
N PRO A 288 6.63 21.58 -28.81
CA PRO A 288 7.08 20.43 -28.03
C PRO A 288 8.49 20.66 -27.51
N VAL A 289 8.78 20.18 -26.29
CA VAL A 289 10.12 20.21 -25.70
C VAL A 289 10.64 18.77 -25.67
N GLY A 290 11.55 18.46 -26.59
CA GLY A 290 12.21 17.15 -26.71
C GLY A 290 11.45 16.12 -27.54
N VAL A 291 11.84 15.98 -28.82
CA VAL A 291 12.41 14.73 -29.40
C VAL A 291 13.40 15.18 -30.50
N GLU A 292 14.68 15.33 -30.16
CA GLU A 292 15.75 15.17 -31.16
C GLU A 292 16.31 13.76 -30.99
N GLU A 293 15.93 12.85 -31.90
CA GLU A 293 16.75 11.68 -32.19
C GLU A 293 17.93 12.14 -33.07
N HIS A 294 19.14 12.10 -32.52
CA HIS A 294 20.39 11.98 -33.28
C HIS A 294 21.35 11.04 -32.56
#